data_AF-A0A3P7EQG0-F1
#
_entry.id   AF-A0A3P7EQG0-F1
#
_cell.length_a   1.000
_cell.length_b   1.000
_cell.length_c   1.000
_cell.angle_alpha   90.00
_cell.angle_beta   90.00
_cell.angle_gamma   90.00
#
_symmetry.space_group_name_H-M   'P 1'
#
loop_
_entity.id
_entity.type
_entity.pdbx_description
1 polymer ?
#
loop_
_entity_poly.entity_id
_entity_poly.type
_entity_poly.pdbx_seq_one_letter_code
_entity_poly.pdbx_strand_id
1 'polypeptide(L)'
;MFLLIRYLLKTHIYTKKLNFFICQILSIVFGFLLRAYCPPRNTNTFKRHIIEISVGFTLIYLCYGSQVSHLLYQAIPSYLMMVLLPPHLAQYGVLLFTMAYLSGAHITRMLSTDLRNSVVDVTLSSIAFNLYDGDILKRGQKTAERPRLLHLLSYLLCYQNSMVGPFVFFSDYLCFIEGREEDQVTTEEDRDLFVSIQCL
;
A
#
# COMPACT_ATOMS: atom_id res chain seq x y z
N MET A 1 27.55 -21.15 23.48
CA MET A 1 27.36 -20.48 22.17
C MET A 1 25.93 -20.62 21.63
N PHE A 2 25.38 -21.84 21.47
CA PHE A 2 24.02 -22.08 20.93
C PHE A 2 22.87 -21.44 21.75
N LEU A 3 22.97 -21.45 23.08
CA LEU A 3 22.00 -20.83 24.00
C LEU A 3 22.02 -19.28 23.93
N LEU A 4 23.21 -18.70 23.78
CA LEU A 4 23.39 -17.25 23.62
C LEU A 4 22.82 -16.78 22.28
N ILE A 5 23.08 -17.54 21.21
CA ILE A 5 22.50 -17.29 19.88
C ILE A 5 20.97 -17.40 19.95
N ARG A 6 20.41 -18.43 20.59
CA ARG A 6 18.95 -18.55 20.75
C ARG A 6 18.35 -17.42 21.59
N TYR A 7 19.04 -16.97 22.64
CA TYR A 7 18.59 -15.85 23.47
C TYR A 7 18.59 -14.55 22.66
N LEU A 8 19.71 -14.21 22.01
CA LEU A 8 19.83 -13.03 21.15
C LEU A 8 18.84 -13.05 19.97
N LEU A 9 18.63 -14.21 19.36
CA LEU A 9 17.62 -14.40 18.30
C LEU A 9 16.21 -14.14 18.85
N LYS A 10 15.90 -14.64 20.05
CA LYS A 10 14.59 -14.45 20.69
C LYS A 10 14.34 -12.98 21.06
N THR A 11 15.35 -12.27 21.58
CA THR A 11 15.24 -10.83 21.87
C THR A 11 15.04 -10.03 20.58
N HIS A 12 15.82 -10.32 19.54
CA HIS A 12 15.70 -9.62 18.25
C HIS A 12 14.35 -9.86 17.56
N ILE A 13 13.84 -11.10 17.58
CA ILE A 13 12.50 -11.44 17.05
C ILE A 13 11.39 -10.73 17.85
N TYR A 14 11.51 -10.68 19.18
CA TYR A 14 10.50 -10.05 20.03
C TYR A 14 10.43 -8.53 19.80
N THR A 15 11.58 -7.87 19.70
CA THR A 15 11.65 -6.44 19.36
C THR A 15 11.00 -6.15 18.01
N LYS A 16 11.23 -6.98 16.99
CA LYS A 16 10.61 -6.82 15.66
C LYS A 16 9.09 -6.97 15.70
N LYS A 17 8.58 -7.96 16.44
CA LYS A 17 7.12 -8.18 16.61
C LYS A 17 6.45 -7.05 17.38
N LEU A 18 7.10 -6.52 18.41
CA LEU A 18 6.60 -5.36 19.14
C LEU A 18 6.58 -4.10 18.27
N ASN A 19 7.63 -3.85 17.49
CA ASN A 19 7.67 -2.71 16.56
C ASN A 19 6.53 -2.78 15.55
N PHE A 20 6.25 -3.98 15.01
CA PHE A 20 5.11 -4.21 14.13
C PHE A 20 3.78 -3.83 14.80
N PHE A 21 3.52 -4.34 16.01
CA PHE A 21 2.28 -4.05 16.72
C PHE A 21 2.13 -2.55 17.05
N ILE A 22 3.20 -1.91 17.51
CA ILE A 22 3.20 -0.47 17.81
C ILE A 22 2.95 0.35 16.54
N CYS A 23 3.60 0.00 15.43
CA CYS A 23 3.40 0.70 14.16
C CYS A 23 1.98 0.52 13.61
N GLN A 24 1.34 -0.64 13.83
CA GLN A 24 -0.07 -0.86 13.50
C GLN A 24 -1.00 0.10 14.25
N ILE A 25 -0.80 0.25 15.56
CA ILE A 25 -1.59 1.19 16.39
C ILE A 25 -1.31 2.64 15.95
N LEU A 26 -0.04 2.99 15.71
CA LEU A 26 0.32 4.32 15.22
C LEU A 26 -0.30 4.61 13.86
N SER A 27 -0.33 3.65 12.93
CA SER A 27 -0.96 3.85 11.62
C SER A 27 -2.44 4.17 11.73
N ILE A 28 -3.16 3.52 12.65
CA ILE A 28 -4.58 3.82 12.91
C ILE A 28 -4.72 5.26 13.43
N VAL A 29 -3.90 5.64 14.42
CA VAL A 29 -3.91 7.01 14.98
C VAL A 29 -3.60 8.04 13.90
N PHE A 30 -2.59 7.82 13.07
CA PHE A 30 -2.25 8.71 11.96
C PHE A 30 -3.36 8.80 10.92
N GLY A 31 -4.11 7.73 10.66
CA GLY A 31 -5.31 7.78 9.82
C GLY A 31 -6.37 8.74 10.37
N PHE A 32 -6.62 8.71 11.68
CA PHE A 32 -7.51 9.66 12.34
C PHE A 32 -6.96 11.09 12.30
N LEU A 33 -5.66 11.27 12.57
CA LEU A 33 -5.01 12.58 12.50
C LEU A 33 -5.02 13.16 11.08
N LEU A 34 -4.84 12.34 10.05
CA LEU A 34 -4.92 12.77 8.65
C LEU A 34 -6.31 13.33 8.35
N ARG A 35 -7.37 12.69 8.86
CA ARG A 35 -8.75 13.15 8.69
C ARG A 35 -9.01 14.44 9.47
N ALA A 36 -8.49 14.57 10.68
CA ALA A 36 -8.66 15.77 11.52
C ALA A 36 -7.87 16.99 11.02
N TYR A 37 -6.60 16.82 10.63
CA TYR A 37 -5.74 17.92 10.18
C TYR A 37 -5.93 18.30 8.71
N CYS A 38 -6.30 17.34 7.86
CA CYS A 38 -6.52 17.54 6.44
C CYS A 38 -7.92 17.02 6.08
N PRO A 39 -8.99 17.79 6.39
CA PRO A 39 -10.33 17.39 6.02
C PRO A 39 -10.43 17.17 4.51
N PRO A 40 -11.22 16.18 4.08
CA PRO A 40 -11.36 15.79 2.68
C PRO A 40 -11.94 16.96 1.90
N ARG A 41 -11.07 17.73 1.25
CA ARG A 41 -11.42 18.82 0.35
C ARG A 41 -10.53 18.73 -0.88
N ASN A 42 -11.16 18.81 -2.05
CA ASN A 42 -10.58 18.54 -3.38
C ASN A 42 -9.26 19.31 -3.68
N THR A 43 -8.98 20.41 -2.98
CA THR A 43 -7.75 21.21 -3.14
C THR A 43 -6.50 20.64 -2.44
N ASN A 44 -6.65 19.69 -1.50
CA ASN A 44 -5.56 19.19 -0.66
C ASN A 44 -5.08 17.76 -1.00
N THR A 45 -5.61 17.14 -2.04
CA THR A 45 -5.33 15.74 -2.44
C THR A 45 -3.83 15.42 -2.54
N PHE A 46 -3.05 16.29 -3.20
CA PHE A 46 -1.60 16.09 -3.33
C PHE A 46 -0.89 16.09 -1.97
N LYS A 47 -1.28 16.98 -1.06
CA LYS A 47 -0.70 17.05 0.29
C LYS A 47 -1.02 15.79 1.09
N ARG A 48 -2.24 15.27 0.98
CA ARG A 48 -2.66 14.02 1.66
C ARG A 48 -1.81 12.83 1.18
N HIS A 49 -1.58 12.69 -0.14
CA HIS A 49 -0.70 11.66 -0.67
C HIS A 49 0.74 11.77 -0.16
N ILE A 50 1.31 12.99 -0.10
CA ILE A 50 2.68 13.19 0.38
C ILE A 50 2.81 12.88 1.88
N ILE A 51 1.84 13.30 2.69
CA ILE A 51 1.81 13.00 4.13
C ILE A 51 1.74 11.48 4.34
N GLU A 52 0.83 10.79 3.63
CA GLU A 52 0.67 9.34 3.72
C GLU A 52 1.94 8.60 3.28
N ILE A 53 2.56 9.00 2.17
CA ILE A 53 3.84 8.46 1.70
C ILE A 53 4.93 8.65 2.77
N SER A 54 5.01 9.85 3.34
CA SER A 54 6.03 10.17 4.35
C SER A 54 5.86 9.34 5.61
N VAL A 55 4.65 9.30 6.17
CA VAL A 55 4.32 8.56 7.40
C VAL A 55 4.49 7.05 7.16
N GLY A 56 3.93 6.55 6.06
CA GLY A 56 4.03 5.16 5.65
C GLY A 56 5.48 4.69 5.47
N PHE A 57 6.29 5.48 4.76
CA PHE A 57 7.72 5.21 4.62
C PHE A 57 8.45 5.17 5.97
N THR A 58 8.19 6.11 6.87
CA THR A 58 8.80 6.13 8.21
C THR A 58 8.42 4.89 9.02
N LEU A 59 7.15 4.49 9.02
CA LEU A 59 6.69 3.31 9.76
C LEU A 59 7.24 1.99 9.18
N ILE A 60 7.24 1.84 7.85
CA ILE A 60 7.82 0.66 7.19
C ILE A 60 9.33 0.60 7.45
N TYR A 61 10.03 1.74 7.37
CA TYR A 61 11.45 1.81 7.70
C TYR A 61 11.73 1.44 9.16
N LEU A 62 10.88 1.83 10.11
CA LEU A 62 11.04 1.46 11.53
C LEU A 62 10.87 -0.06 11.75
N CYS A 63 9.97 -0.72 11.00
CA CYS A 63 9.75 -2.16 11.10
C CYS A 63 10.82 -3.00 10.37
N TYR A 64 11.23 -2.58 9.17
CA TYR A 64 12.06 -3.39 8.24
C TYR A 64 13.47 -2.85 8.03
N GLY A 65 13.74 -1.62 8.43
CA GLY A 65 15.03 -0.96 8.23
C GLY A 65 15.35 -0.76 6.75
N SER A 66 16.61 -1.02 6.38
CA SER A 66 17.09 -0.87 5.00
C SER A 66 16.39 -1.78 3.97
N GLN A 67 15.66 -2.80 4.42
CA GLN A 67 14.94 -3.74 3.56
C GLN A 67 13.73 -3.09 2.86
N VAL A 68 13.29 -1.90 3.27
CA VAL A 68 12.25 -1.13 2.57
C VAL A 68 12.63 -0.82 1.11
N SER A 69 13.92 -0.80 0.79
CA SER A 69 14.39 -0.59 -0.58
C SER A 69 13.88 -1.66 -1.56
N HIS A 70 13.68 -2.90 -1.12
CA HIS A 70 13.11 -3.98 -1.92
C HIS A 70 11.69 -3.65 -2.41
N LEU A 71 10.88 -2.94 -1.59
CA LEU A 71 9.56 -2.49 -1.98
C LEU A 71 9.62 -1.50 -3.15
N LEU A 72 10.59 -0.58 -3.15
CA LEU A 72 10.80 0.36 -4.25
C LEU A 72 11.32 -0.34 -5.52
N TYR A 73 12.26 -1.28 -5.37
CA TYR A 73 12.77 -2.09 -6.48
C TYR A 73 11.69 -2.96 -7.13
N GLN A 74 10.68 -3.39 -6.37
CA GLN A 74 9.55 -4.15 -6.90
C GLN A 74 8.48 -3.24 -7.52
N ALA A 75 8.25 -2.06 -6.93
CA ALA A 75 7.24 -1.11 -7.39
C ALA A 75 7.58 -0.46 -8.75
N ILE A 76 8.84 -0.05 -8.97
CA ILE A 76 9.24 0.68 -10.19
C ILE A 76 9.06 -0.17 -11.47
N PRO A 77 9.57 -1.41 -11.56
CA PRO A 77 9.36 -2.25 -12.74
C PRO A 77 7.89 -2.59 -12.96
N SER A 78 7.15 -2.85 -11.88
CA SER A 78 5.71 -3.15 -11.97
C SER A 78 4.93 -1.97 -12.55
N TYR A 79 5.24 -0.74 -12.12
CA TYR A 79 4.68 0.47 -12.71
C TYR A 79 5.05 0.64 -14.19
N LEU A 80 6.33 0.43 -14.53
CA LEU A 80 6.77 0.49 -15.93
C LEU A 80 6.02 -0.53 -16.79
N MET A 81 5.81 -1.75 -16.29
CA MET A 81 5.02 -2.76 -17.00
C MET A 81 3.56 -2.32 -17.18
N MET A 82 2.92 -1.75 -16.16
CA MET A 82 1.55 -1.22 -16.25
C MET A 82 1.41 -0.07 -17.27
N VAL A 83 2.45 0.75 -17.45
CA VAL A 83 2.42 1.89 -18.37
C VAL A 83 2.79 1.50 -19.81
N LEU A 84 3.79 0.62 -19.97
CA LEU A 84 4.37 0.27 -21.27
C LEU A 84 3.61 -0.87 -21.98
N LEU A 85 3.04 -1.83 -21.24
CA LEU A 85 2.32 -2.94 -21.84
C LEU A 85 0.84 -2.59 -22.07
N PRO A 86 0.19 -3.24 -23.06
CA PRO A 86 -1.26 -3.14 -23.20
C PRO A 86 -1.96 -3.79 -21.98
N PRO A 87 -3.12 -3.28 -21.53
CA PRO A 87 -3.77 -3.71 -20.28
C PRO A 87 -3.95 -5.23 -20.13
N HIS A 88 -4.29 -5.91 -21.24
CA HIS A 88 -4.48 -7.36 -21.26
C HIS A 88 -3.22 -8.17 -20.93
N LEU A 89 -2.02 -7.66 -21.26
CA LEU A 89 -0.74 -8.31 -20.95
C LEU A 89 -0.13 -7.76 -19.65
N ALA A 90 -0.39 -6.50 -19.32
CA ALA A 90 0.19 -5.84 -18.16
C ALA A 90 -0.10 -6.60 -16.85
N GLN A 91 -1.35 -7.07 -16.66
CA GLN A 91 -1.73 -7.85 -15.47
C GLN A 91 -0.91 -9.14 -15.30
N TYR A 92 -0.76 -9.92 -16.37
CA TYR A 92 -0.01 -11.18 -16.34
C TYR A 92 1.49 -10.91 -16.21
N GLY A 93 1.99 -9.85 -16.86
CA GLY A 93 3.38 -9.43 -16.75
C GLY A 93 3.76 -9.05 -15.32
N VAL A 94 2.97 -8.19 -14.68
CA VAL A 94 3.18 -7.79 -13.29
C VAL A 94 3.03 -9.01 -12.36
N LEU A 95 2.03 -9.86 -12.56
CA LEU A 95 1.86 -11.09 -11.78
C LEU A 95 3.08 -12.00 -11.89
N LEU A 96 3.57 -12.28 -13.10
CA LEU A 96 4.73 -13.13 -13.32
C LEU A 96 5.98 -12.54 -12.66
N PHE A 97 6.21 -11.24 -12.83
CA PHE A 97 7.34 -10.53 -12.23
C PHE A 97 7.31 -10.59 -10.70
N THR A 98 6.16 -10.25 -10.11
CA THR A 98 5.98 -10.26 -8.65
C THR A 98 6.14 -11.68 -8.09
N MET A 99 5.51 -12.69 -8.69
CA MET A 99 5.66 -14.09 -8.26
C MET A 99 7.10 -14.60 -8.37
N ALA A 100 7.80 -14.27 -9.46
CA ALA A 100 9.21 -14.64 -9.62
C ALA A 100 10.10 -13.95 -8.57
N TYR A 101 9.87 -12.67 -8.29
CA TYR A 101 10.59 -11.91 -7.28
C TYR A 101 10.37 -12.46 -5.86
N LEU A 102 9.11 -12.72 -5.51
CA LEU A 102 8.71 -13.37 -4.25
C LEU A 102 9.36 -14.76 -4.11
N SER A 103 9.30 -15.57 -5.16
CA SER A 103 9.93 -16.90 -5.18
C SER A 103 11.44 -16.82 -4.96
N GLY A 104 12.12 -15.92 -5.66
CA GLY A 104 13.56 -15.65 -5.45
C GLY A 104 13.88 -15.24 -4.03
N ALA A 105 13.11 -14.29 -3.47
CA ALA A 105 13.27 -13.85 -2.08
C ALA A 105 13.05 -15.00 -1.08
N HIS A 106 12.06 -15.87 -1.32
CA HIS A 106 11.80 -17.06 -0.50
C HIS A 106 12.96 -18.08 -0.59
N ILE A 107 13.50 -18.32 -1.78
CA ILE A 107 14.64 -19.21 -1.97
C ILE A 107 15.89 -18.65 -1.28
N THR A 108 16.19 -17.35 -1.44
CA THR A 108 17.32 -16.72 -0.75
C THR A 108 17.18 -16.81 0.77
N ARG A 109 15.97 -16.64 1.31
CA ARG A 109 15.67 -16.83 2.74
C ARG A 109 15.81 -18.29 3.19
N MET A 110 15.51 -19.26 2.32
CA MET A 110 15.67 -20.68 2.64
C MET A 110 17.16 -21.07 2.66
N LEU A 111 17.95 -20.53 1.72
CA LEU A 111 19.38 -20.85 1.57
C LEU A 111 20.27 -20.07 2.53
N SER A 112 19.95 -18.80 2.77
CA SER A 112 20.66 -17.95 3.73
C SER A 112 19.92 -18.04 5.05
N THR A 113 20.56 -18.51 6.14
CA THR A 113 20.02 -18.48 7.52
C THR A 113 19.80 -17.05 8.07
N ASP A 114 19.74 -16.07 7.18
CA ASP A 114 19.58 -14.67 7.50
C ASP A 114 18.11 -14.40 7.83
N LEU A 115 17.87 -14.06 9.11
CA LEU A 115 16.55 -13.80 9.66
C LEU A 115 16.04 -12.39 9.30
N ARG A 116 16.48 -11.82 8.16
CA ARG A 116 15.98 -10.52 7.69
C ARG A 116 14.53 -10.68 7.22
N ASN A 117 13.68 -9.75 7.66
CA ASN A 117 12.31 -9.64 7.20
C ASN A 117 12.37 -8.96 5.82
N SER A 118 11.98 -9.66 4.76
CA SER A 118 11.84 -9.07 3.44
C SER A 118 10.44 -8.44 3.34
N VAL A 119 10.37 -7.20 2.84
CA VAL A 119 9.10 -6.57 2.45
C VAL A 119 8.86 -6.98 0.99
N VAL A 120 8.08 -8.02 0.78
CA VAL A 120 7.72 -8.50 -0.56
C VAL A 120 6.22 -8.52 -0.66
N ASP A 121 5.69 -7.75 -1.60
CA ASP A 121 4.27 -7.43 -1.62
C ASP A 121 3.58 -7.95 -2.89
N VAL A 122 2.55 -8.78 -2.71
CA VAL A 122 1.67 -9.27 -3.77
C VAL A 122 0.66 -8.21 -4.21
N THR A 123 0.56 -7.10 -3.47
CA THR A 123 -0.37 -5.99 -3.73
C THR A 123 -0.22 -5.43 -5.14
N LEU A 124 0.99 -5.43 -5.71
CA LEU A 124 1.24 -4.98 -7.09
C LEU A 124 0.46 -5.80 -8.14
N SER A 125 0.34 -7.12 -7.95
CA SER A 125 -0.43 -7.98 -8.84
C SER A 125 -1.92 -7.66 -8.72
N SER A 126 -2.42 -7.50 -7.48
CA SER A 126 -3.82 -7.13 -7.21
C SER A 126 -4.19 -5.79 -7.88
N ILE A 127 -3.32 -4.78 -7.81
CA ILE A 127 -3.53 -3.50 -8.51
C ILE A 127 -3.61 -3.71 -10.02
N ALA A 128 -2.75 -4.55 -10.59
CA ALA A 128 -2.73 -4.80 -12.03
C ALA A 128 -4.03 -5.43 -12.53
N PHE A 129 -4.56 -6.41 -11.80
CA PHE A 129 -5.85 -7.04 -12.09
C PHE A 129 -7.02 -6.08 -11.88
N ASN A 130 -7.05 -5.36 -10.76
CA ASN A 130 -8.11 -4.38 -10.48
C ASN A 130 -8.17 -3.27 -11.54
N LEU A 131 -7.00 -2.83 -12.04
CA LEU A 131 -6.93 -1.84 -13.12
C LEU A 131 -7.46 -2.41 -14.45
N TYR A 132 -7.13 -3.66 -14.76
CA TYR A 132 -7.62 -4.34 -15.95
C TYR A 132 -9.14 -4.56 -15.91
N ASP A 133 -9.66 -5.06 -14.80
CA ASP A 133 -11.10 -5.29 -14.62
C ASP A 133 -11.87 -3.98 -14.67
N GLY A 134 -11.32 -2.90 -14.06
CA GLY A 134 -11.88 -1.57 -14.16
C GLY A 134 -11.96 -1.04 -15.60
N ASP A 135 -10.97 -1.35 -16.44
CA ASP A 135 -10.96 -0.96 -17.87
C ASP A 135 -12.01 -1.74 -18.68
N ILE A 136 -12.21 -3.03 -18.38
CA ILE A 136 -13.27 -3.85 -18.99
C ILE A 136 -14.67 -3.31 -18.61
N LEU A 137 -14.90 -3.02 -17.33
CA LEU A 137 -16.20 -2.54 -16.84
C LEU A 137 -16.53 -1.14 -17.37
N LYS A 138 -15.53 -0.27 -17.53
CA LYS A 138 -15.70 1.11 -18.03
C LYS A 138 -15.74 1.24 -19.55
N ARG A 139 -15.65 0.14 -20.30
CA ARG A 139 -15.78 0.15 -21.76
C ARG A 139 -17.15 0.66 -22.28
N GLY A 140 -18.09 0.98 -21.38
CA GLY A 140 -19.32 1.73 -21.65
C GLY A 140 -19.37 3.20 -21.16
N GLN A 141 -18.50 3.63 -20.22
CA GLN A 141 -18.40 5.03 -19.74
C GLN A 141 -16.99 5.35 -19.23
N LYS A 142 -16.35 6.37 -19.85
CA LYS A 142 -15.06 7.03 -19.52
C LYS A 142 -13.92 6.10 -19.05
N THR A 143 -12.95 5.88 -19.95
CA THR A 143 -11.68 5.17 -19.76
C THR A 143 -11.14 5.24 -18.33
N ALA A 144 -10.80 4.10 -17.73
CA ALA A 144 -10.11 4.06 -16.45
C ALA A 144 -8.79 4.86 -16.56
N GLU A 145 -8.71 6.00 -15.87
CA GLU A 145 -7.51 6.85 -15.91
C GLU A 145 -6.32 6.04 -15.36
N ARG A 146 -5.23 5.97 -16.13
CA ARG A 146 -4.04 5.23 -15.70
C ARG A 146 -3.52 5.83 -14.39
N PRO A 147 -3.22 5.01 -13.36
CA PRO A 147 -2.77 5.53 -12.09
C PRO A 147 -1.42 6.22 -12.25
N ARG A 148 -1.29 7.42 -11.67
CA ARG A 148 -0.01 8.12 -11.60
C ARG A 148 0.90 7.40 -10.61
N LEU A 149 2.21 7.50 -10.81
CA LEU A 149 3.21 6.90 -9.91
C LEU A 149 2.99 7.29 -8.44
N LEU A 150 2.58 8.55 -8.18
CA LEU A 150 2.30 9.03 -6.82
C LEU A 150 1.17 8.25 -6.15
N HIS A 151 0.09 7.98 -6.89
CA HIS A 151 -1.06 7.23 -6.39
C HIS A 151 -0.67 5.79 -6.06
N LEU A 152 0.11 5.16 -6.95
CA LEU A 152 0.64 3.82 -6.72
C LEU A 152 1.55 3.78 -5.49
N LEU A 153 2.49 4.72 -5.39
CA LEU A 153 3.46 4.76 -4.30
C LEU A 153 2.78 5.04 -2.96
N SER A 154 1.79 5.95 -2.94
CA SER A 154 0.99 6.25 -1.76
C SER A 154 0.23 5.02 -1.28
N TYR A 155 -0.41 4.27 -2.18
CA TYR A 155 -1.11 3.03 -1.85
C TYR A 155 -0.18 1.92 -1.36
N LEU A 156 0.99 1.76 -1.99
CA LEU A 156 1.98 0.74 -1.61
C LEU A 156 2.68 1.06 -0.27
N LEU A 157 2.87 2.34 0.02
CA LEU A 157 3.46 2.79 1.29
C LEU A 157 2.44 2.98 2.39
N CYS A 158 1.13 2.88 2.09
CA CYS A 158 0.10 2.81 3.10
C CYS A 158 0.44 1.62 4.02
N TYR A 159 0.78 1.94 5.27
CA TYR A 159 1.43 1.01 6.19
C TYR A 159 0.64 -0.29 6.34
N GLN A 160 -0.69 -0.17 6.46
CA GLN A 160 -1.59 -1.30 6.62
C GLN A 160 -1.52 -2.29 5.44
N ASN A 161 -1.47 -1.76 4.20
CA ASN A 161 -1.49 -2.55 2.98
C ASN A 161 -0.17 -3.28 2.74
N SER A 162 0.95 -2.62 3.02
CA SER A 162 2.28 -3.21 2.82
C SER A 162 2.53 -4.42 3.74
N MET A 163 1.94 -4.41 4.93
CA MET A 163 2.29 -5.28 6.04
C MET A 163 1.40 -6.49 6.22
N VAL A 164 0.11 -6.29 6.00
CA VAL A 164 -0.90 -7.33 6.22
C VAL A 164 -1.46 -7.81 4.86
N GLY A 165 -1.04 -7.18 3.76
CA GLY A 165 -1.58 -7.38 2.42
C GLY A 165 -2.67 -6.35 2.12
N PRO A 166 -3.19 -6.34 0.88
CA PRO A 166 -4.18 -5.35 0.47
C PRO A 166 -5.55 -5.65 1.10
N PHE A 167 -5.90 -4.93 2.17
CA PHE A 167 -7.24 -5.00 2.77
C PHE A 167 -8.27 -4.15 2.04
N VAL A 168 -7.79 -3.11 1.37
CA VAL A 168 -8.62 -2.08 0.74
C VAL A 168 -8.32 -2.08 -0.74
N PHE A 169 -9.35 -2.06 -1.58
CA PHE A 169 -9.15 -1.96 -3.03
C PHE A 169 -8.51 -0.61 -3.40
N PHE A 170 -7.74 -0.61 -4.49
CA PHE A 170 -7.06 0.60 -4.95
C PHE A 170 -8.02 1.77 -5.25
N SER A 171 -9.23 1.47 -5.76
CA SER A 171 -10.30 2.44 -5.99
C SER A 171 -10.78 3.10 -4.70
N ASP A 172 -10.98 2.30 -3.66
CA ASP A 172 -11.55 2.74 -2.39
C ASP A 172 -10.50 3.54 -1.61
N TYR A 173 -9.24 3.11 -1.67
CA TYR A 173 -8.12 3.89 -1.17
C TYR A 173 -8.02 5.26 -1.84
N LEU A 174 -8.13 5.32 -3.17
CA LEU A 174 -8.12 6.58 -3.89
C LEU A 174 -9.29 7.47 -3.49
N CYS A 175 -10.50 6.91 -3.40
CA CYS A 175 -11.68 7.63 -2.91
C CYS A 175 -11.43 8.25 -1.51
N PHE A 176 -10.83 7.48 -0.60
CA PHE A 176 -10.47 7.93 0.75
C PHE A 176 -9.44 9.08 0.74
N ILE A 177 -8.31 8.92 0.04
CA ILE A 177 -7.22 9.93 0.04
C ILE A 177 -7.59 11.19 -0.77
N GLU A 178 -8.39 11.06 -1.81
CA GLU A 178 -8.87 12.19 -2.60
C GLU A 178 -10.06 12.88 -1.92
N GLY A 179 -10.70 12.22 -0.96
CA GLY A 179 -11.81 12.77 -0.20
C GLY A 179 -13.13 12.78 -0.99
N ARG A 180 -13.28 11.86 -1.95
CA ARG A 180 -14.48 11.70 -2.77
C ARG A 180 -15.49 10.70 -2.17
N GLU A 181 -15.47 10.56 -0.84
CA GLU A 181 -16.33 9.61 -0.11
C GLU A 181 -17.81 9.96 -0.30
N GLU A 182 -18.12 11.26 -0.44
CA GLU A 182 -19.44 11.80 -0.75
C GLU A 182 -20.03 11.29 -2.06
N ASP A 183 -19.20 10.98 -3.06
CA ASP A 183 -19.64 10.52 -4.38
C ASP A 183 -20.16 9.08 -4.35
N GLN A 184 -19.80 8.30 -3.33
CA GLN A 184 -20.29 6.92 -3.17
C GLN A 184 -21.63 6.85 -2.44
N VAL A 185 -22.04 7.93 -1.79
CA VAL A 185 -23.33 8.00 -1.09
C VAL A 185 -24.43 8.25 -2.11
N THR A 186 -25.37 7.31 -2.19
CA THR A 186 -26.44 7.27 -3.21
C THR A 186 -27.63 8.16 -2.86
N THR A 187 -27.83 8.47 -1.57
CA THR A 187 -28.93 9.30 -1.06
C THR A 187 -28.41 10.71 -0.74
N GLU A 188 -29.12 11.76 -1.15
CA GLU A 188 -28.69 13.14 -0.88
C GLU A 188 -28.73 13.49 0.62
N GLU A 189 -29.70 12.97 1.37
CA GLU A 189 -29.81 13.18 2.83
C GLU A 189 -28.60 12.60 3.60
N ASP A 190 -28.15 11.41 3.21
CA ASP A 190 -26.98 10.77 3.82
C ASP A 190 -25.68 11.50 3.45
N ARG A 191 -25.63 12.12 2.26
CA ARG A 191 -24.48 12.91 1.81
C ARG A 191 -24.31 14.17 2.65
N ASP A 192 -25.39 14.90 2.90
CA ASP A 192 -25.37 16.13 3.71
C ASP A 192 -25.01 15.84 5.18
N LEU A 193 -25.44 14.68 5.70
CA LEU A 193 -25.03 14.19 7.01
C LEU A 193 -23.53 13.85 7.04
N PHE A 194 -23.01 13.21 6.00
CA PHE A 194 -21.60 12.82 5.90
C PHE A 194 -20.67 14.04 5.85
N VAL A 195 -21.04 15.05 5.07
CA VAL A 195 -20.31 16.33 4.95
C VAL A 195 -20.32 17.10 6.28
N SER A 196 -21.45 17.09 7.00
CA SER A 196 -21.54 17.73 8.33
C SER A 196 -20.64 17.06 9.37
N ILE A 197 -20.48 15.73 9.33
CA ILE A 197 -19.60 14.99 10.25
C ILE A 197 -18.11 15.19 9.89
N GLN A 198 -17.76 15.34 8.61
CA GLN A 198 -16.36 15.58 8.18
C GLN A 198 -15.87 17.01 8.43
N CYS A 199 -16.77 17.99 8.59
CA CYS A 199 -16.45 19.38 8.88
C CYS A 199 -16.36 19.72 10.39
N LEU A 200 -16.69 18.77 11.27
CA LEU A 200 -16.65 18.87 12.73
C LEU A 200 -15.31 18.38 13.30
#